data_AF-F1TCS0-F1
#
_entry.id   AF-F1TCS0-F1
#
_cell.length_a   1.000
_cell.length_b   1.000
_cell.length_c   1.000
_cell.angle_alpha   90.00
_cell.angle_beta   90.00
_cell.angle_gamma   90.00
#
_symmetry.space_group_name_H-M   'P 1'
#
loop_
_entity.id
_entity.type
_entity.pdbx_description
1 polymer ?
#
loop_
_entity_poly.entity_id
_entity_poly.type
_entity_poly.pdbx_seq_one_letter_code
_entity_poly.pdbx_strand_id
1 'polypeptide(L)'
;MGVLFIGLAVTFLVLLVFVSAADYAVYTYKRNSVSKAMDYAVTAAVQNINKDKSLEGLSEGFDENTGTRLTDGIEINIDKAETTFLSVFEGNSSQRQTDIKGNLLICATSVSGGDVDYRIKTSSGEVIAGKVETPYLIEDRINAAAKSCWPDSYEGSSRIFINSNPKSNMIEKGTYLFAYIKGIKITGIFTQRKLALSCFGGAKLERANVKTK
;
A
#
# COMPACT_ATOMS: atom_id res chain seq x y z
N MET A 1 -26.89 -17.24 -49.92
CA MET A 1 -27.10 -16.15 -48.93
C MET A 1 -26.79 -16.59 -47.49
N GLY A 2 -27.39 -17.65 -46.94
CA GLY A 2 -27.13 -18.08 -45.54
C GLY A 2 -25.67 -18.33 -45.18
N VAL A 3 -24.87 -18.93 -46.08
CA VAL A 3 -23.43 -19.16 -45.87
C VAL A 3 -22.64 -17.85 -45.74
N LEU A 4 -23.01 -16.80 -46.48
CA LEU A 4 -22.40 -15.47 -46.38
C LEU A 4 -22.73 -14.80 -45.05
N PHE A 5 -23.96 -14.94 -44.56
CA PHE A 5 -24.36 -14.44 -43.24
C PHE A 5 -23.63 -15.15 -42.10
N ILE A 6 -23.46 -16.47 -42.19
CA ILE A 6 -22.69 -17.24 -41.19
C ILE A 6 -21.22 -16.81 -41.21
N GLY A 7 -20.61 -16.66 -42.39
CA GLY A 7 -19.24 -16.16 -42.52
C GLY A 7 -19.06 -14.78 -41.89
N LEU A 8 -19.96 -13.84 -42.20
CA LEU A 8 -19.95 -12.49 -41.64
C LEU A 8 -20.11 -12.50 -40.11
N ALA A 9 -21.05 -13.30 -39.59
CA ALA A 9 -21.29 -13.43 -38.15
C ALA A 9 -20.05 -13.97 -37.41
N VAL A 10 -19.37 -14.96 -37.98
CA VAL A 10 -18.12 -15.49 -37.42
C VAL A 10 -17.02 -14.43 -37.43
N THR A 11 -16.85 -13.67 -38.52
CA THR A 11 -15.86 -12.59 -38.58
C THR A 11 -16.13 -11.50 -37.54
N PHE A 12 -17.39 -11.09 -37.36
CA PHE A 12 -17.77 -10.13 -36.32
C PHE A 12 -17.49 -10.65 -34.91
N LEU A 13 -17.81 -11.92 -34.65
CA LEU A 13 -17.55 -12.55 -33.36
C LEU A 13 -16.04 -12.58 -33.06
N VAL A 14 -15.22 -12.94 -34.04
CA VAL A 14 -13.75 -12.91 -33.91
C VAL A 14 -13.25 -11.50 -33.60
N LEU A 15 -13.73 -10.48 -34.31
CA LEU A 15 -13.36 -9.08 -34.05
C LEU A 15 -13.74 -8.64 -32.63
N LEU A 16 -14.94 -8.98 -32.14
CA LEU A 16 -15.36 -8.64 -30.78
C LEU A 16 -14.47 -9.29 -29.72
N VAL A 17 -14.05 -10.54 -29.93
CA VAL A 17 -13.11 -11.23 -29.03
C VAL A 17 -11.75 -10.53 -29.02
N PHE A 18 -11.21 -10.16 -30.18
CA PHE A 18 -9.93 -9.43 -30.27
C PHE A 18 -9.99 -8.06 -29.60
N VAL A 19 -11.07 -7.31 -29.81
CA VAL A 19 -11.30 -6.00 -29.17
C VAL A 19 -11.35 -6.14 -27.64
N SER A 20 -12.04 -7.17 -27.15
CA SER A 20 -12.14 -7.45 -25.71
C SER A 20 -10.78 -7.86 -25.11
N ALA A 21 -10.00 -8.66 -25.83
CA ALA A 21 -8.66 -9.05 -25.42
C ALA A 21 -7.70 -7.85 -25.39
N ALA A 22 -7.77 -6.98 -26.40
CA ALA A 22 -6.98 -5.76 -26.47
C ALA A 22 -7.33 -4.80 -25.31
N ASP A 23 -8.62 -4.61 -25.02
CA ASP A 23 -9.08 -3.82 -23.88
C ASP A 23 -8.51 -4.35 -22.56
N TYR A 24 -8.58 -5.68 -22.36
CA TYR A 24 -8.08 -6.33 -21.16
C TYR A 24 -6.55 -6.27 -21.03
N ALA A 25 -5.82 -6.37 -22.14
CA ALA A 25 -4.37 -6.22 -22.16
C ALA A 25 -3.94 -4.80 -21.73
N VAL A 26 -4.59 -3.76 -22.26
CA VAL A 26 -4.34 -2.36 -21.87
C VAL A 26 -4.68 -2.13 -20.39
N TYR A 27 -5.82 -2.64 -19.94
CA TYR A 27 -6.19 -2.60 -18.52
C TYR A 27 -5.11 -3.24 -17.64
N THR A 28 -4.65 -4.44 -17.99
CA THR A 28 -3.65 -5.19 -17.21
C THR A 28 -2.30 -4.47 -17.18
N TYR A 29 -1.86 -3.92 -18.31
CA TYR A 29 -0.62 -3.14 -18.38
C TYR A 29 -0.68 -1.92 -17.44
N LYS A 30 -1.75 -1.13 -17.50
CA LYS A 30 -1.94 0.04 -16.63
C LYS A 30 -2.06 -0.36 -15.17
N ARG A 31 -2.79 -1.45 -14.85
CA ARG A 31 -2.88 -2.00 -13.50
C ARG A 31 -1.51 -2.35 -12.93
N ASN A 32 -0.67 -3.02 -13.71
CA ASN A 32 0.68 -3.39 -13.28
C ASN A 32 1.57 -2.16 -13.07
N SER A 33 1.45 -1.13 -13.92
CA SER A 33 2.17 0.13 -13.73
C SER A 33 1.76 0.82 -12.42
N VAL A 34 0.47 0.91 -12.12
CA VAL A 34 -0.03 1.51 -10.86
C VAL A 34 0.41 0.66 -9.66
N SER A 35 0.37 -0.66 -9.76
CA SER A 35 0.86 -1.56 -8.70
C SER A 35 2.34 -1.34 -8.41
N LYS A 36 3.19 -1.21 -9.44
CA LYS A 36 4.62 -0.90 -9.25
C LYS A 36 4.84 0.49 -8.65
N ALA A 37 4.05 1.49 -9.07
CA ALA A 37 4.11 2.83 -8.49
C ALA A 37 3.77 2.81 -6.99
N MET A 38 2.79 2.00 -6.58
CA MET A 38 2.44 1.75 -5.18
C MET A 38 3.63 1.18 -4.41
N ASP A 39 4.28 0.14 -4.94
CA ASP A 39 5.43 -0.51 -4.29
C ASP A 39 6.60 0.46 -4.10
N TYR A 40 6.91 1.28 -5.12
CA TYR A 40 7.94 2.31 -5.03
C TYR A 40 7.59 3.40 -4.01
N ALA A 41 6.32 3.84 -4.00
CA ALA A 41 5.85 4.85 -3.08
C ALA A 41 5.93 4.38 -1.61
N VAL A 42 5.49 3.16 -1.31
CA VAL A 42 5.60 2.58 0.04
C VAL A 42 7.07 2.41 0.44
N THR A 43 7.90 1.88 -0.47
CA THR A 43 9.34 1.66 -0.21
C THR A 43 10.09 2.98 0.06
N ALA A 44 9.71 4.07 -0.59
CA ALA A 44 10.29 5.39 -0.32
C ALA A 44 9.71 6.00 0.97
N ALA A 45 8.40 5.90 1.16
CA ALA A 45 7.71 6.51 2.28
C ALA A 45 8.11 5.91 3.64
N VAL A 46 8.35 4.59 3.71
CA VAL A 46 8.75 3.90 4.94
C VAL A 46 10.11 4.39 5.49
N GLN A 47 10.93 5.01 4.65
CA GLN A 47 12.24 5.55 5.03
C GLN A 47 12.15 6.90 5.75
N ASN A 48 10.97 7.51 5.84
CA ASN A 48 10.77 8.80 6.51
C ASN A 48 10.70 8.65 8.03
N ILE A 49 11.81 8.21 8.63
CA ILE A 49 11.93 8.00 10.07
C ILE A 49 11.90 9.35 10.82
N ASN A 50 11.20 9.35 11.94
CA ASN A 50 11.16 10.48 12.86
C ASN A 50 12.40 10.49 13.75
N LYS A 51 13.45 11.18 13.30
CA LYS A 51 14.75 11.25 14.00
C LYS A 51 14.64 11.68 15.46
N ASP A 52 13.71 12.58 15.79
CA ASP A 52 13.56 13.11 17.14
C ASP A 52 12.99 12.07 18.11
N LYS A 53 12.12 11.18 17.60
CA LYS A 53 11.50 10.11 18.39
C LYS A 53 12.24 8.79 18.33
N SER A 54 13.14 8.64 17.35
CA SER A 54 13.86 7.40 17.08
C SER A 54 15.33 7.44 17.49
N LEU A 55 15.75 8.46 18.23
CA LEU A 55 17.15 8.69 18.55
C LEU A 55 17.74 7.54 19.37
N GLU A 56 16.98 7.03 20.34
CA GLU A 56 17.33 5.88 21.18
C GLU A 56 17.34 4.57 20.37
N GLY A 57 16.25 4.27 19.65
CA GLY A 57 16.16 3.06 18.80
C GLY A 57 17.13 3.02 17.62
N LEU A 58 17.53 4.17 17.07
CA LEU A 58 18.58 4.24 16.03
C LEU A 58 19.99 4.03 16.61
N SER A 59 20.17 4.21 17.92
CA SER A 59 21.45 4.03 18.61
C SER A 59 21.68 2.59 19.08
N GLU A 60 20.59 1.86 19.38
CA GLU A 60 20.62 0.45 19.79
C GLU A 60 20.67 -0.46 18.56
N GLY A 61 21.88 -0.73 18.07
CA GLY A 61 22.09 -1.24 16.72
C GLY A 61 21.66 -2.69 16.46
N PHE A 62 21.73 -3.58 17.45
CA PHE A 62 21.51 -5.04 17.28
C PHE A 62 21.29 -5.72 18.64
N ASP A 63 20.48 -6.77 18.65
CA ASP A 63 20.50 -7.77 19.72
C ASP A 63 21.72 -8.69 19.53
N GLU A 64 22.66 -8.64 20.46
CA GLU A 64 23.92 -9.40 20.44
C GLU A 64 23.71 -10.92 20.43
N ASN A 65 22.56 -11.41 20.91
CA ASN A 65 22.27 -12.84 21.00
C ASN A 65 21.63 -13.41 19.72
N THR A 66 20.83 -12.61 19.01
CA THR A 66 20.09 -13.06 17.84
C THR A 66 20.66 -12.54 16.52
N GLY A 67 21.53 -11.52 16.57
CA GLY A 67 22.02 -10.83 15.38
C GLY A 67 20.92 -10.08 14.62
N THR A 68 19.73 -9.94 15.21
CA THR A 68 18.61 -9.22 14.62
C THR A 68 18.68 -7.74 14.99
N ARG A 69 18.28 -6.87 14.06
CA ARG A 69 18.23 -5.43 14.31
C ARG A 69 17.08 -5.12 15.26
N LEU A 70 17.38 -4.40 16.33
CA LEU A 70 16.36 -3.79 17.16
C LEU A 70 15.70 -2.68 16.33
N THR A 71 14.41 -2.85 16.03
CA THR A 71 13.59 -1.79 15.42
C THR A 71 12.70 -1.11 16.44
N ASP A 72 12.92 -1.44 17.71
CA ASP A 72 12.23 -0.90 18.86
C ASP A 72 12.57 0.59 19.00
N GLY A 73 11.54 1.40 19.28
CA GLY A 73 11.69 2.85 19.40
C GLY A 73 11.85 3.59 18.07
N ILE A 74 11.81 2.91 16.92
CA ILE A 74 11.85 3.58 15.61
C ILE A 74 10.43 3.92 15.15
N GLU A 75 10.17 5.19 14.88
CA GLU A 75 8.86 5.70 14.49
C GLU A 75 8.95 6.32 13.09
N ILE A 76 7.98 6.03 12.22
CA ILE A 76 7.86 6.71 10.94
C ILE A 76 7.13 8.05 11.15
N ASN A 77 7.65 9.12 10.56
CA ASN A 77 6.95 10.39 10.46
C ASN A 77 5.84 10.27 9.41
N ILE A 78 4.60 10.10 9.86
CA ILE A 78 3.46 9.81 8.99
C ILE A 78 3.14 10.94 8.00
N ASP A 79 3.38 12.20 8.36
CA ASP A 79 3.13 13.35 7.48
C ASP A 79 4.15 13.44 6.35
N LYS A 80 5.43 13.22 6.67
CA LYS A 80 6.51 13.13 5.67
C LYS A 80 6.35 11.88 4.81
N ALA A 81 5.94 10.76 5.41
CA ALA A 81 5.68 9.52 4.70
C ALA A 81 4.53 9.69 3.69
N GLU A 82 3.40 10.32 4.07
CA GLU A 82 2.31 10.65 3.15
C GLU A 82 2.77 11.54 2.01
N THR A 83 3.51 12.61 2.31
CA THR A 83 4.01 13.55 1.30
C THR A 83 4.94 12.83 0.30
N THR A 84 5.86 12.01 0.81
CA THR A 84 6.78 11.21 -0.02
C THR A 84 6.02 10.18 -0.85
N PHE A 85 5.06 9.49 -0.23
CA PHE A 85 4.21 8.51 -0.89
C PHE A 85 3.50 9.13 -2.09
N LEU A 86 2.79 10.25 -1.88
CA LEU A 86 2.05 10.95 -2.94
C LEU A 86 2.97 11.43 -4.06
N SER A 87 4.13 11.99 -3.71
CA SER A 87 5.11 12.48 -4.68
C SER A 87 5.69 11.36 -5.54
N VAL A 88 6.11 10.25 -4.92
CA VAL A 88 6.69 9.10 -5.64
C VAL A 88 5.62 8.39 -6.46
N PHE A 89 4.40 8.25 -5.94
CA PHE A 89 3.29 7.62 -6.65
C PHE A 89 2.91 8.38 -7.92
N GLU A 90 2.81 9.71 -7.87
CA GLU A 90 2.54 10.52 -9.07
C GLU A 90 3.72 10.56 -10.03
N GLY A 91 4.95 10.61 -9.53
CA GLY A 91 6.13 10.52 -10.39
C GLY A 91 6.22 9.20 -11.18
N ASN A 92 5.55 8.14 -10.71
CA ASN A 92 5.59 6.81 -11.30
C ASN A 92 4.24 6.33 -11.86
N SER A 93 3.19 7.15 -11.79
CA SER A 93 1.87 6.81 -12.32
C SER A 93 1.29 7.96 -13.13
N SER A 94 0.52 7.64 -14.17
CA SER A 94 -0.17 8.66 -14.98
C SER A 94 -1.42 9.23 -14.29
N GLN A 95 -1.57 9.05 -12.97
CA GLN A 95 -2.72 9.50 -12.18
C GLN A 95 -2.33 10.76 -11.40
N ARG A 96 -3.25 11.74 -11.29
CA ARG A 96 -3.00 13.00 -10.58
C ARG A 96 -3.02 12.79 -9.06
N GLN A 97 -2.11 13.45 -8.34
CA GLN A 97 -2.01 13.39 -6.86
C GLN A 97 -3.33 13.67 -6.13
N THR A 98 -4.12 14.63 -6.61
CA THR A 98 -5.36 15.08 -5.97
C THR A 98 -6.42 13.99 -5.87
N ASP A 99 -6.47 13.08 -6.85
CA ASP A 99 -7.46 12.00 -6.87
C ASP A 99 -7.08 10.85 -5.93
N ILE A 100 -5.79 10.73 -5.61
CA ILE A 100 -5.25 9.68 -4.74
C ILE A 100 -5.32 10.09 -3.27
N LYS A 101 -4.99 11.35 -2.94
CA LYS A 101 -4.97 11.83 -1.55
C LYS A 101 -6.33 11.65 -0.84
N GLY A 102 -7.43 11.96 -1.53
CA GLY A 102 -8.79 11.80 -0.99
C GLY A 102 -9.23 10.33 -0.78
N ASN A 103 -8.45 9.38 -1.30
CA ASN A 103 -8.74 7.95 -1.26
C ASN A 103 -7.63 7.13 -0.57
N LEU A 104 -6.67 7.80 0.06
CA LEU A 104 -5.49 7.20 0.67
C LEU A 104 -5.69 7.02 2.17
N LEU A 105 -5.26 5.87 2.67
CA LEU A 105 -5.08 5.58 4.08
C LEU A 105 -3.66 5.05 4.26
N ILE A 106 -2.90 5.63 5.19
CA ILE A 106 -1.56 5.17 5.55
C ILE A 106 -1.56 4.75 7.01
N CYS A 107 -1.00 3.58 7.31
CA CYS A 107 -0.74 3.11 8.67
C CYS A 107 0.76 2.93 8.87
N ALA A 108 1.32 3.60 9.86
CA ALA A 108 2.67 3.37 10.33
C ALA A 108 2.62 2.57 11.64
N THR A 109 3.46 1.55 11.77
CA THR A 109 3.63 0.80 13.03
C THR A 109 5.03 1.00 13.58
N SER A 110 5.16 0.89 14.90
CA SER A 110 6.43 0.89 15.63
C SER A 110 6.31 -0.05 16.83
N VAL A 111 7.44 -0.54 17.36
CA VAL A 111 7.45 -1.39 18.55
C VAL A 111 7.94 -0.57 19.74
N SER A 112 7.19 -0.62 20.85
CA SER A 112 7.58 0.06 22.10
C SER A 112 7.10 -0.77 23.28
N GLY A 113 8.03 -1.14 24.17
CA GLY A 113 7.71 -1.82 25.43
C GLY A 113 7.04 -3.19 25.28
N GLY A 114 7.25 -3.87 24.15
CA GLY A 114 6.66 -5.18 23.86
C GLY A 114 5.34 -5.13 23.09
N ASP A 115 4.68 -3.97 23.01
CA ASP A 115 3.47 -3.75 22.22
C ASP A 115 3.79 -3.16 20.84
N VAL A 116 2.83 -3.26 19.92
CA VAL A 116 2.89 -2.59 18.60
C VAL A 116 2.06 -1.33 18.65
N ASP A 117 2.74 -0.20 18.57
CA ASP A 117 2.13 1.11 18.38
C ASP A 117 1.74 1.28 16.91
N TYR A 118 0.60 1.92 16.65
CA TYR A 118 0.17 2.28 15.32
C TYR A 118 -0.30 3.72 15.22
N ARG A 119 -0.11 4.30 14.03
CA ARG A 119 -0.67 5.58 13.61
C ARG A 119 -1.30 5.41 12.25
N ILE A 120 -2.61 5.62 12.15
CA ILE A 120 -3.36 5.57 10.90
C ILE A 120 -3.75 6.99 10.52
N LYS A 121 -3.22 7.48 9.39
CA LYS A 121 -3.66 8.72 8.78
C LYS A 121 -4.69 8.40 7.71
N THR A 122 -5.87 8.98 7.88
CA THR A 122 -7.01 8.81 6.98
C THR A 122 -7.03 9.89 5.89
N SER A 123 -7.91 9.72 4.90
CA SER A 123 -8.04 10.69 3.80
C SER A 123 -8.56 12.07 4.23
N SER A 124 -9.20 12.18 5.40
CA SER A 124 -9.60 13.46 5.99
C SER A 124 -8.41 14.23 6.60
N GLY A 125 -7.25 13.57 6.74
CA GLY A 125 -6.09 14.09 7.45
C GLY A 125 -6.08 13.77 8.95
N GLU A 126 -7.14 13.15 9.48
CA GLU A 126 -7.18 12.69 10.87
C GLU A 126 -6.15 11.57 11.10
N VAL A 127 -5.42 11.67 12.21
CA VAL A 127 -4.43 10.68 12.65
C VAL A 127 -4.97 9.95 13.88
N ILE A 128 -5.31 8.67 13.70
CA ILE A 128 -5.75 7.76 14.75
C ILE A 128 -4.52 7.04 15.29
N ALA A 129 -4.19 7.21 16.57
CA ALA A 129 -3.11 6.51 17.23
C ALA A 129 -3.64 5.49 18.24
N GLY A 130 -2.94 4.37 18.39
CA GLY A 130 -3.28 3.37 19.39
C GLY A 130 -2.19 2.31 19.53
N LYS A 131 -2.46 1.31 20.38
CA LYS A 131 -1.57 0.18 20.64
C LYS A 131 -2.30 -1.14 20.44
N VAL A 132 -1.57 -2.18 20.06
CA VAL A 132 -2.04 -3.56 20.07
C VAL A 132 -0.97 -4.48 20.66
N GLU A 133 -1.40 -5.49 21.40
CA GLU A 133 -0.52 -6.47 22.05
C GLU A 133 0.22 -7.34 21.01
N THR A 134 -0.39 -7.56 19.85
CA THR A 134 0.08 -8.49 18.84
C THR A 134 -0.06 -7.94 17.42
N PRO A 135 0.93 -8.15 16.52
CA PRO A 135 0.93 -7.57 15.18
C PRO A 135 -0.27 -7.96 14.30
N TYR A 136 -0.85 -9.15 14.50
CA TYR A 136 -1.98 -9.61 13.68
C TYR A 136 -3.24 -8.74 13.83
N LEU A 137 -3.40 -8.06 14.98
CA LEU A 137 -4.53 -7.17 15.26
C LEU A 137 -4.47 -5.85 14.47
N ILE A 138 -3.32 -5.52 13.85
CA ILE A 138 -3.18 -4.32 13.02
C ILE A 138 -4.12 -4.37 11.81
N GLU A 139 -4.33 -5.56 11.22
CA GLU A 139 -5.25 -5.72 10.08
C GLU A 139 -6.67 -5.28 10.44
N ASP A 140 -7.18 -5.65 11.62
CA ASP A 140 -8.50 -5.27 12.08
C ASP A 140 -8.60 -3.76 12.33
N ARG A 141 -7.54 -3.14 12.85
CA ARG A 141 -7.48 -1.67 13.05
C ARG A 141 -7.51 -0.91 11.73
N ILE A 142 -6.75 -1.36 10.74
CA ILE A 142 -6.73 -0.77 9.40
C ILE A 142 -8.11 -0.92 8.73
N ASN A 143 -8.72 -2.10 8.80
CA ASN A 143 -10.06 -2.33 8.24
C ASN A 143 -11.14 -1.50 8.96
N ALA A 144 -11.05 -1.31 10.27
CA ALA A 144 -11.96 -0.44 11.01
C ALA A 144 -11.83 1.04 10.59
N ALA A 145 -10.60 1.53 10.40
CA ALA A 145 -10.36 2.88 9.89
C ALA A 145 -10.80 3.03 8.42
N ALA A 146 -10.60 2.01 7.58
CA ALA A 146 -11.09 2.03 6.22
C ALA A 146 -12.63 2.07 6.18
N LYS A 147 -13.31 1.40 7.11
CA LYS A 147 -14.77 1.43 7.26
C LYS A 147 -15.30 2.80 7.67
N SER A 148 -14.62 3.49 8.59
CA SER A 148 -15.02 4.85 8.99
C SER A 148 -14.87 5.84 7.85
N CYS A 149 -13.83 5.70 7.03
CA CYS A 149 -13.59 6.57 5.87
C CYS A 149 -14.51 6.23 4.69
N TRP A 150 -14.75 4.94 4.45
CA TRP A 150 -15.54 4.45 3.34
C TRP A 150 -16.44 3.28 3.78
N PRO A 151 -17.71 3.53 4.15
CA PRO A 151 -18.63 2.53 4.67
C PRO A 151 -18.81 1.30 3.75
N ASP A 152 -18.74 1.50 2.43
CA ASP A 152 -18.87 0.43 1.43
C ASP A 152 -17.63 -0.49 1.34
N SER A 153 -16.63 -0.32 2.20
CA SER A 153 -15.38 -1.13 2.18
C SER A 153 -15.58 -2.59 2.62
N TYR A 154 -16.72 -2.94 3.21
CA TYR A 154 -17.05 -4.31 3.65
C TYR A 154 -17.79 -5.16 2.60
N GLU A 155 -18.34 -4.56 1.54
CA GLU A 155 -19.02 -5.31 0.48
C GLU A 155 -18.03 -5.83 -0.56
N GLY A 156 -17.41 -6.99 -0.29
CA GLY A 156 -16.64 -7.77 -1.28
C GLY A 156 -15.42 -7.04 -1.91
N SER A 157 -14.31 -7.76 -2.13
CA SER A 157 -13.09 -7.26 -2.81
C SER A 157 -12.37 -6.02 -2.23
N SER A 158 -12.93 -5.32 -1.25
CA SER A 158 -12.38 -4.08 -0.66
C SER A 158 -11.81 -4.24 0.76
N ARG A 159 -12.07 -5.39 1.41
CA ARG A 159 -11.46 -5.75 2.69
C ARG A 159 -9.97 -5.99 2.48
N ILE A 160 -9.16 -5.38 3.34
CA ILE A 160 -7.70 -5.49 3.28
C ILE A 160 -7.31 -6.77 4.00
N PHE A 161 -6.66 -7.67 3.29
CA PHE A 161 -6.06 -8.89 3.85
C PHE A 161 -4.55 -8.75 3.78
N ILE A 162 -3.92 -8.51 4.92
CA ILE A 162 -2.46 -8.50 5.04
C ILE A 162 -1.98 -9.92 5.34
N ASN A 163 -2.74 -10.66 6.16
CA ASN A 163 -2.43 -12.03 6.55
C ASN A 163 -3.42 -13.02 5.91
N SER A 164 -3.45 -13.07 4.56
CA SER A 164 -4.30 -14.01 3.79
C SER A 164 -4.04 -15.50 4.13
N ASN A 165 -2.98 -15.81 4.87
CA ASN A 165 -2.70 -17.11 5.47
C ASN A 165 -2.28 -16.93 6.94
N PRO A 166 -3.05 -17.45 7.92
CA PRO A 166 -2.74 -17.32 9.35
C PRO A 166 -1.46 -18.06 9.79
N LYS A 167 -0.86 -18.89 8.93
CA LYS A 167 0.42 -19.58 9.17
C LYS A 167 1.65 -18.83 8.67
N SER A 168 1.47 -17.76 7.91
CA SER A 168 2.55 -16.90 7.43
C SER A 168 2.24 -15.46 7.86
N ASN A 169 2.51 -15.14 9.13
CA ASN A 169 2.42 -13.77 9.59
C ASN A 169 3.48 -12.95 8.86
N MET A 170 3.06 -12.07 7.94
CA MET A 170 3.96 -11.13 7.29
C MET A 170 4.24 -9.90 8.16
N ILE A 171 3.38 -9.65 9.16
CA ILE A 171 3.58 -8.61 10.16
C ILE A 171 4.28 -9.23 11.37
N GLU A 172 5.58 -9.00 11.48
CA GLU A 172 6.35 -9.29 12.70
C GLU A 172 6.32 -8.06 13.62
N LYS A 173 6.90 -8.16 14.82
CA LYS A 173 7.11 -6.96 15.65
C LYS A 173 8.18 -6.11 14.98
N GLY A 174 7.79 -4.96 14.42
CA GLY A 174 8.73 -4.03 13.82
C GLY A 174 8.11 -2.74 13.29
N THR A 175 8.97 -1.96 12.63
CA THR A 175 8.58 -0.68 12.04
C THR A 175 8.17 -0.84 10.59
N TYR A 176 6.88 -0.62 10.30
CA TYR A 176 6.31 -0.83 8.96
C TYR A 176 5.43 0.32 8.52
N LEU A 177 5.27 0.44 7.20
CA LEU A 177 4.29 1.30 6.56
C LEU A 177 3.34 0.46 5.70
N PHE A 178 2.07 0.65 5.93
CA PHE A 178 0.98 0.15 5.10
C PHE A 178 0.34 1.33 4.39
N ALA A 179 0.06 1.16 3.10
CA ALA A 179 -0.74 2.12 2.36
C ALA A 179 -1.89 1.39 1.67
N TYR A 180 -3.05 2.03 1.70
CA TYR A 180 -4.26 1.58 1.05
C TYR A 180 -4.85 2.71 0.23
N ILE A 181 -5.13 2.47 -1.05
CA ILE A 181 -5.81 3.42 -1.92
C ILE A 181 -7.12 2.78 -2.39
N LYS A 182 -8.25 3.41 -2.07
CA LYS A 182 -9.57 2.97 -2.54
C LYS A 182 -9.89 3.56 -3.91
N GLY A 183 -10.59 2.79 -4.75
CA GLY A 183 -11.34 3.34 -5.88
C GLY A 183 -10.49 3.93 -7.01
N ILE A 184 -9.27 3.42 -7.22
CA ILE A 184 -8.43 3.79 -8.35
C ILE A 184 -9.13 3.37 -9.64
N LYS A 185 -9.33 4.32 -10.55
CA LYS A 185 -9.95 4.07 -11.85
C LYS A 185 -8.87 3.75 -12.88
N ILE A 186 -8.92 2.55 -13.46
CA ILE A 186 -8.07 2.14 -14.58
C ILE A 186 -8.93 1.97 -15.82
N THR A 187 -8.58 2.74 -16.85
CA THR A 187 -9.26 2.73 -18.14
C THR A 187 -8.50 1.85 -19.12
N GLY A 188 -9.16 0.82 -19.67
CA GLY A 188 -8.73 0.08 -20.85
C GLY A 188 -8.85 0.92 -22.13
N ILE A 189 -9.17 0.28 -23.24
CA ILE A 189 -9.48 0.97 -24.50
C ILE A 189 -10.94 1.45 -24.49
N PHE A 190 -11.86 0.63 -23.98
CA PHE A 190 -13.30 0.87 -23.96
C PHE A 190 -13.91 0.77 -22.57
N THR A 191 -13.31 0.00 -21.66
CA THR A 191 -13.87 -0.19 -20.31
C THR A 191 -13.10 0.57 -19.24
N GLN A 192 -13.79 1.02 -18.19
CA GLN A 192 -13.17 1.57 -16.99
C GLN A 192 -13.51 0.67 -15.81
N ARG A 193 -12.50 0.32 -15.02
CA ARG A 193 -12.66 -0.52 -13.83
C ARG A 193 -12.13 0.23 -12.61
N LYS A 194 -12.86 0.16 -11.51
CA LYS A 194 -12.41 0.63 -10.20
C LYS A 194 -11.75 -0.51 -9.45
N LEU A 195 -10.65 -0.23 -8.76
CA LEU A 195 -9.97 -1.20 -7.92
C LEU A 195 -9.42 -0.55 -6.66
N ALA A 196 -9.22 -1.36 -5.63
CA ALA A 196 -8.49 -0.96 -4.42
C ALA A 196 -7.09 -1.59 -4.45
N LEU A 197 -6.08 -0.86 -4.01
CA LEU A 197 -4.72 -1.35 -3.84
C LEU A 197 -4.30 -1.25 -2.38
N SER A 198 -3.61 -2.28 -1.91
CA SER A 198 -2.92 -2.28 -0.63
C SER A 198 -1.47 -2.70 -0.85
N CYS A 199 -0.54 -2.04 -0.19
CA CYS A 199 0.88 -2.41 -0.19
C CYS A 199 1.47 -2.20 1.20
N PHE A 200 2.50 -2.98 1.50
CA PHE A 200 3.18 -3.04 2.79
C PHE A 200 4.69 -3.05 2.57
N GLY A 201 5.41 -2.28 3.38
CA GLY A 201 6.88 -2.26 3.38
C GLY A 201 7.44 -2.04 4.78
N GLY A 202 8.53 -2.73 5.10
CA GLY A 202 9.31 -2.52 6.33
C GLY A 202 10.42 -1.49 6.16
N ALA A 203 10.73 -0.77 7.23
CA ALA A 203 11.80 0.22 7.22
C ALA A 203 13.15 -0.47 7.02
N LYS A 204 13.84 -0.17 5.92
CA LYS A 204 15.24 -0.62 5.71
C LYS A 204 16.19 0.41 6.29
N LEU A 205 16.58 0.21 7.54
CA LEU A 205 17.53 1.08 8.22
C LEU A 205 18.94 0.85 7.66
N GLU A 206 19.53 1.80 6.98
CA GLU A 206 20.95 1.77 6.64
C GLU A 206 21.74 2.64 7.64
N ARG A 207 22.88 2.16 8.12
CA ARG A 207 23.78 2.99 8.93
C ARG A 207 24.23 4.15 8.04
N ALA A 208 24.02 5.39 8.49
CA ALA A 208 24.78 6.50 7.96
C ALA A 208 26.25 6.22 8.29
N ASN A 209 27.06 5.89 7.28
CA ASN A 209 28.50 5.89 7.47
C ASN A 209 28.89 7.26 8.04
N VAL A 210 29.41 7.24 9.26
CA VAL A 210 29.99 8.42 9.91
C VAL A 210 31.02 8.97 8.93
N LYS A 211 30.80 10.19 8.44
CA LYS A 211 31.83 10.92 7.71
C LYS A 211 33.00 11.08 8.68
N THR A 212 34.07 10.33 8.47
CA THR A 212 35.39 10.72 8.94
C THR A 212 35.83 11.92 8.12
N LYS A 213 35.65 13.12 8.68
CA LYS A 213 36.51 14.27 8.41
C LYS A 213 36.63 15.11 9.66
#